data_AF-A0A946WS99-F1
#
_entry.id   AF-A0A946WS99-F1
#
_cell.length_a   1.000
_cell.length_b   1.000
_cell.length_c   1.000
_cell.angle_alpha   90.00
_cell.angle_beta   90.00
_cell.angle_gamma   90.00
#
_symmetry.space_group_name_H-M   'P 1'
#
loop_
_entity.id
_entity.type
_entity.pdbx_description
1 polymer ?
#
loop_
_entity_poly.entity_id
_entity_poly.type
_entity_poly.pdbx_seq_one_letter_code
_entity_poly.pdbx_strand_id
1 'polypeptide(L)'
;MKKDTSKSLFRFSKEEKQEKTKKRYGYITWEKEAPRISNTRTIGSTFSKLFQHMGMSERIVEQQAVIIWPEVVGKHIANASEAISIKDGILTISVKNPSWKTELKYMKKDICKKLNKTLGRLVVSDIKIK
;
A
#
# COMPACT_ATOMS: atom_id res chain seq x y z
N MET A 1 29.74 76.39 8.01
CA MET A 1 28.38 76.78 7.61
C MET A 1 27.39 75.77 8.21
N LYS A 2 26.67 76.22 9.24
CA LYS A 2 25.38 75.77 9.84
C LYS A 2 25.02 74.26 9.87
N LYS A 3 25.04 73.65 11.07
CA LYS A 3 23.90 73.27 11.97
C LYS A 3 23.41 71.83 11.68
N ASP A 4 23.57 70.88 12.60
CA ASP A 4 22.60 70.51 13.67
C ASP A 4 21.20 70.24 13.06
N THR A 5 20.57 69.07 13.21
CA THR A 5 20.13 68.51 14.50
C THR A 5 19.71 67.05 14.34
N SER A 6 20.11 66.21 15.30
CA SER A 6 19.35 65.01 15.68
C SER A 6 18.03 65.39 16.38
N LYS A 7 17.13 64.41 16.52
CA LYS A 7 15.83 64.42 17.25
C LYS A 7 14.64 64.87 16.39
N SER A 8 13.46 64.30 16.46
CA SER A 8 12.89 63.23 17.28
C SER A 8 11.39 63.19 16.97
N LEU A 9 10.83 61.98 16.92
CA LEU A 9 9.48 61.58 17.37
C LEU A 9 8.22 62.32 16.87
N PHE A 10 7.31 61.49 16.34
CA PHE A 10 5.85 61.51 16.56
C PHE A 10 5.07 62.76 16.15
N ARG A 11 4.04 62.56 15.31
CA ARG A 11 2.62 62.42 15.70
C ARG A 11 1.68 63.06 14.66
N PHE A 12 0.52 62.44 14.53
CA PHE A 12 -0.72 62.90 13.89
C PHE A 12 -0.73 62.92 12.35
N SER A 13 -1.48 62.09 11.60
CA SER A 13 -2.84 61.52 11.74
C SER A 13 -3.83 62.24 10.84
N LYS A 14 -4.49 61.41 10.02
CA LYS A 14 -5.87 61.53 9.51
C LYS A 14 -6.19 62.72 8.62
N GLU A 15 -6.39 62.41 7.35
CA GLU A 15 -7.63 62.59 6.55
C GLU A 15 -7.20 62.24 5.11
N GLU A 16 -7.83 61.33 4.37
CA GLU A 16 -9.27 61.21 4.21
C GLU A 16 -9.61 59.82 3.64
N LYS A 17 -10.50 59.16 4.37
CA LYS A 17 -11.37 58.05 3.98
C LYS A 17 -12.31 58.54 2.85
N GLN A 18 -12.94 57.78 1.98
CA GLN A 18 -13.25 56.36 1.73
C GLN A 18 -13.99 56.40 0.38
N GLU A 19 -14.01 55.36 -0.46
CA GLU A 19 -15.03 54.31 -0.46
C GLU A 19 -14.69 53.43 -1.71
N LYS A 20 -14.57 52.10 -1.72
CA LYS A 20 -15.56 51.08 -1.39
C LYS A 20 -14.89 49.70 -1.21
N THR A 21 -14.87 49.25 0.04
CA THR A 21 -15.29 47.93 0.56
C THR A 21 -14.91 46.60 -0.14
N LYS A 22 -14.10 45.83 0.62
CA LYS A 22 -14.27 44.40 1.00
C LYS A 22 -13.81 43.31 0.01
N LYS A 23 -12.64 42.69 0.26
CA LYS A 23 -12.50 41.41 1.01
C LYS A 23 -11.03 40.87 1.01
N ARG A 24 -10.56 40.58 2.23
CA ARG A 24 -9.66 39.47 2.65
C ARG A 24 -8.15 39.52 2.29
N TYR A 25 -7.34 39.74 3.34
CA TYR A 25 -5.92 39.34 3.52
C TYR A 25 -5.50 38.08 2.72
N GLY A 26 -4.28 37.92 2.20
CA GLY A 26 -3.03 38.69 2.29
C GLY A 26 -1.85 37.86 1.73
N TYR A 27 -0.72 38.53 1.49
CA TYR A 27 0.66 38.00 1.27
C TYR A 27 0.89 37.14 0.00
N ILE A 28 2.00 37.13 -0.74
CA ILE A 28 3.35 37.73 -0.75
C ILE A 28 3.93 37.25 -2.10
N THR A 29 4.70 38.04 -2.84
CA THR A 29 5.57 37.51 -3.91
C THR A 29 6.96 38.11 -3.79
N TRP A 30 7.91 37.35 -3.24
CA TRP A 30 9.34 37.64 -3.33
C TRP A 30 9.89 36.82 -4.49
N GLU A 31 10.33 37.48 -5.55
CA GLU A 31 11.00 36.85 -6.66
C GLU A 31 12.52 36.77 -6.39
N LYS A 32 13.02 35.54 -6.46
CA LYS A 32 14.41 35.08 -6.63
C LYS A 32 15.35 35.08 -5.41
N GLU A 33 15.84 33.85 -5.17
CA GLU A 33 16.97 33.42 -4.34
C GLU A 33 16.71 33.11 -2.84
N ALA A 34 15.94 32.03 -2.60
CA ALA A 34 16.08 31.22 -1.39
C ALA A 34 16.87 29.93 -1.72
N PRO A 35 17.81 29.49 -0.86
CA PRO A 35 18.58 28.26 -1.08
C PRO A 35 17.62 27.07 -1.20
N ARG A 36 17.86 26.24 -2.22
CA ARG A 36 17.07 25.02 -2.46
C ARG A 36 17.05 24.18 -1.19
N ILE A 37 15.84 23.94 -0.71
CA ILE A 37 15.54 23.12 0.46
C ILE A 37 16.23 21.77 0.31
N SER A 38 16.96 21.43 1.36
CA SER A 38 17.72 20.22 1.58
C SER A 38 16.92 18.94 1.30
N ASN A 39 17.63 17.98 0.69
CA ASN A 39 17.32 16.56 0.51
C ASN A 39 16.10 16.01 1.29
N THR A 40 14.98 15.78 0.59
CA THR A 40 13.96 14.79 0.99
C THR A 40 14.01 13.56 0.08
N ARG A 41 15.22 13.13 -0.29
CA ARG A 41 15.43 11.91 -1.05
C ARG A 41 15.92 10.82 -0.10
N THR A 42 15.05 10.16 0.69
CA THR A 42 15.43 8.84 1.29
C THR A 42 14.41 8.05 2.12
N ILE A 43 13.14 8.44 2.29
CA ILE A 43 12.19 7.59 3.06
C ILE A 43 11.13 6.95 2.15
N GLY A 44 10.54 7.68 1.20
CA GLY A 44 9.55 7.10 0.29
C GLY A 44 10.12 6.04 -0.66
N SER A 45 11.36 6.22 -1.12
CA SER A 45 12.00 5.32 -2.10
C SER A 45 12.62 4.06 -1.49
N THR A 46 13.02 4.10 -0.21
CA THR A 46 13.51 2.94 0.54
C THR A 46 12.34 2.11 1.08
N PHE A 47 11.30 2.76 1.61
CA PHE A 47 10.09 2.08 2.08
C PHE A 47 9.34 1.37 0.93
N SER A 48 9.24 2.00 -0.24
CA SER A 48 8.63 1.36 -1.42
C SER A 48 9.42 0.14 -1.89
N LYS A 49 10.76 0.19 -1.87
CA LYS A 49 11.59 -0.97 -2.22
C LYS A 49 11.43 -2.10 -1.20
N LEU A 50 11.41 -1.78 0.10
CA LEU A 50 11.19 -2.77 1.16
C LEU A 50 9.80 -3.42 1.06
N PHE A 51 8.75 -2.64 0.82
CA PHE A 51 7.39 -3.15 0.61
C PHE A 51 7.30 -4.04 -0.64
N GLN A 52 7.94 -3.64 -1.73
CA GLN A 52 8.00 -4.46 -2.95
C GLN A 52 8.75 -5.78 -2.70
N HIS A 53 9.89 -5.75 -2.01
CA HIS A 53 10.65 -6.95 -1.67
C HIS A 53 9.85 -7.91 -0.77
N MET A 54 9.17 -7.38 0.25
CA MET A 54 8.31 -8.17 1.12
C MET A 54 7.12 -8.76 0.36
N GLY A 55 6.41 -7.95 -0.43
CA GLY A 55 5.29 -8.41 -1.26
C GLY A 55 5.70 -9.47 -2.28
N MET A 56 6.88 -9.35 -2.90
CA MET A 56 7.43 -10.39 -3.79
C MET A 56 7.71 -11.69 -3.04
N SER A 57 8.32 -11.61 -1.85
CA SER A 57 8.60 -12.79 -1.04
C SER A 57 7.33 -13.53 -0.59
N GLU A 58 6.28 -12.78 -0.27
CA GLU A 58 4.98 -13.34 0.10
C GLU A 58 4.30 -14.02 -1.08
N ARG A 59 4.29 -13.35 -2.25
CA ARG A 59 3.77 -13.88 -3.51
C ARG A 59 4.48 -15.16 -3.93
N ILE A 60 5.80 -15.26 -3.77
CA ILE A 60 6.56 -16.46 -4.13
C ILE A 60 6.07 -17.67 -3.33
N VAL A 61 5.90 -17.50 -2.03
CA VAL A 61 5.48 -18.61 -1.17
C VAL A 61 3.99 -18.91 -1.32
N GLU A 62 3.16 -17.90 -1.61
CA GLU A 62 1.81 -18.14 -2.11
C GLU A 62 1.86 -19.06 -3.35
N GLN A 63 2.65 -18.72 -4.37
CA GLN A 63 2.76 -19.57 -5.58
C GLN A 63 3.25 -20.99 -5.30
N GLN A 64 4.08 -21.20 -4.26
CA GLN A 64 4.47 -22.56 -3.86
C GLN A 64 3.26 -23.42 -3.50
N ALA A 65 2.21 -22.87 -2.89
CA ALA A 65 0.99 -23.61 -2.57
C ALA A 65 0.31 -24.22 -3.81
N VAL A 66 0.39 -23.54 -4.95
CA VAL A 66 -0.13 -24.02 -6.24
C VAL A 66 0.71 -25.19 -6.75
N ILE A 67 2.04 -25.07 -6.65
CA ILE A 67 3.01 -26.05 -7.15
C ILE A 67 2.92 -27.36 -6.35
N ILE A 68 2.85 -27.28 -5.02
CA ILE A 68 2.83 -28.47 -4.14
C ILE A 68 1.45 -29.12 -4.01
N TRP A 69 0.41 -28.55 -4.63
CA TRP A 69 -0.95 -29.09 -4.56
C TRP A 69 -1.03 -30.61 -4.81
N PRO A 70 -0.44 -31.16 -5.90
CA PRO A 70 -0.53 -32.59 -6.20
C PRO A 70 0.14 -33.47 -5.15
N GLU A 71 1.22 -32.98 -4.54
CA GLU A 71 1.95 -33.68 -3.47
C GLU A 71 1.10 -33.75 -2.20
N VAL A 72 0.42 -32.66 -1.86
CA VAL A 72 -0.39 -32.57 -0.64
C VAL A 72 -1.69 -33.37 -0.71
N VAL A 73 -2.38 -33.33 -1.86
CA VAL A 73 -3.68 -33.99 -2.03
C VAL A 73 -3.56 -35.42 -2.54
N GLY A 74 -2.42 -35.78 -3.11
CA GLY A 74 -2.18 -37.09 -3.70
C GLY A 74 -2.85 -37.31 -5.05
N LYS A 75 -2.44 -38.40 -5.71
CA LYS A 75 -2.77 -38.71 -7.12
C LYS A 75 -4.27 -38.71 -7.42
N HIS A 76 -5.10 -39.21 -6.52
CA HIS A 76 -6.55 -39.34 -6.75
C HIS A 76 -7.23 -37.97 -6.91
N ILE A 77 -6.94 -37.04 -6.00
CA ILE A 77 -7.48 -35.68 -6.01
C ILE A 77 -6.80 -34.83 -7.09
N ALA A 78 -5.49 -34.98 -7.27
CA ALA A 78 -4.75 -34.27 -8.32
C ALA A 78 -5.24 -34.63 -9.74
N ASN A 79 -5.70 -35.87 -9.95
CA ASN A 79 -6.30 -36.28 -11.22
C ASN A 79 -7.67 -35.63 -11.47
N ALA A 80 -8.35 -35.17 -10.44
CA ALA A 80 -9.71 -34.63 -10.53
C ALA A 80 -9.79 -33.11 -10.31
N SER A 81 -8.72 -32.51 -9.80
CA SER A 81 -8.66 -31.10 -9.43
C SER A 81 -7.28 -30.50 -9.66
N GLU A 82 -7.26 -29.22 -9.97
CA GLU A 82 -6.05 -28.47 -10.25
C GLU A 82 -6.07 -27.14 -9.49
N ALA A 83 -4.96 -26.80 -8.85
CA ALA A 83 -4.78 -25.48 -8.26
C ALA A 83 -4.45 -24.47 -9.37
N ILE A 84 -5.27 -23.43 -9.50
CA ILE A 84 -5.15 -22.44 -10.57
C ILE A 84 -4.29 -21.26 -10.12
N SER A 85 -4.61 -20.76 -8.93
CA SER A 85 -3.99 -19.56 -8.40
C SER A 85 -4.27 -19.44 -6.91
N ILE A 86 -3.48 -18.64 -6.24
CA ILE A 86 -3.72 -18.20 -4.88
C ILE A 86 -3.66 -16.68 -4.83
N LYS A 87 -4.56 -16.10 -4.04
CA LYS A 87 -4.60 -14.66 -3.82
C LYS A 87 -5.13 -14.37 -2.44
N ASP A 88 -4.39 -13.59 -1.66
CA ASP A 88 -4.79 -13.13 -0.33
C ASP A 88 -5.10 -14.35 0.58
N GLY A 89 -4.29 -15.40 0.45
CA GLY A 89 -4.44 -16.68 1.14
C GLY A 89 -5.63 -17.55 0.69
N ILE A 90 -6.35 -17.19 -0.38
CA ILE A 90 -7.43 -18.01 -0.94
C ILE A 90 -6.91 -18.79 -2.14
N LEU A 91 -6.78 -20.11 -1.99
CA LEU A 91 -6.39 -21.00 -3.08
C LEU A 91 -7.62 -21.30 -3.96
N THR A 92 -7.55 -20.92 -5.22
CA THR A 92 -8.59 -21.22 -6.22
C THR A 92 -8.26 -22.52 -6.93
N ILE A 93 -9.21 -23.46 -6.91
CA ILE A 93 -9.08 -24.75 -7.58
C ILE A 93 -10.16 -24.96 -8.63
N SER A 94 -9.78 -25.62 -9.72
CA SER A 94 -10.69 -26.16 -10.74
C SER A 94 -10.97 -27.62 -10.45
N VAL A 95 -12.19 -28.09 -10.73
CA VAL A 95 -12.58 -29.49 -10.60
C VAL A 95 -13.20 -29.99 -11.90
N LYS A 96 -12.99 -31.26 -12.22
CA LYS A 96 -13.50 -31.85 -13.47
C LYS A 96 -15.03 -32.02 -13.49
N ASN A 97 -15.65 -32.27 -12.33
CA ASN A 97 -17.10 -32.48 -12.24
C ASN A 97 -17.68 -31.97 -10.91
N PRO A 98 -19.02 -31.80 -10.83
CA PRO A 98 -19.69 -31.31 -9.62
C PRO A 98 -19.56 -32.24 -8.40
N SER A 99 -19.45 -33.57 -8.61
CA SER A 99 -19.30 -34.53 -7.52
C SER A 99 -18.05 -34.24 -6.67
N TRP A 100 -16.94 -33.91 -7.34
CA TRP A 100 -15.69 -33.52 -6.68
C TRP A 100 -15.79 -32.22 -5.87
N LYS A 101 -16.67 -31.29 -6.27
CA LYS A 101 -16.88 -30.03 -5.53
C LYS A 101 -17.40 -30.26 -4.12
N THR A 102 -18.31 -31.23 -3.97
CA THR A 102 -18.87 -31.60 -2.68
C THR A 102 -17.82 -32.29 -1.80
N GLU A 103 -17.11 -33.28 -2.34
CA GLU A 103 -16.05 -33.99 -1.62
C GLU A 103 -14.94 -33.04 -1.13
N LEU A 104 -14.43 -32.20 -2.03
CA LEU A 104 -13.39 -31.23 -1.70
C LEU A 104 -13.87 -30.17 -0.72
N LYS A 105 -15.16 -29.80 -0.70
CA LYS A 105 -15.71 -28.91 0.32
C LYS A 105 -15.60 -29.51 1.72
N TYR A 106 -15.81 -30.82 1.86
CA TYR A 106 -15.65 -31.50 3.15
C TYR A 106 -14.17 -31.62 3.54
N MET A 107 -13.30 -31.93 2.58
CA MET A 107 -11.87 -32.12 2.83
C MET A 107 -11.06 -30.81 2.92
N LYS A 108 -11.62 -29.66 2.51
CA LYS A 108 -10.84 -28.41 2.34
C LYS A 108 -10.11 -27.98 3.61
N LYS A 109 -10.70 -28.19 4.79
CA LYS A 109 -10.08 -27.80 6.07
C LYS A 109 -8.82 -28.62 6.33
N ASP A 110 -8.86 -29.92 6.08
CA ASP A 110 -7.70 -30.79 6.27
C ASP A 110 -6.63 -30.57 5.20
N ILE A 111 -7.04 -30.33 3.95
CA ILE A 111 -6.11 -29.97 2.87
C ILE A 111 -5.40 -28.65 3.19
N CYS A 112 -6.13 -27.65 3.67
CA CYS A 112 -5.58 -26.36 4.08
C CYS A 112 -4.53 -26.52 5.20
N LYS A 113 -4.83 -27.34 6.22
CA LYS A 113 -3.87 -27.67 7.28
C LYS A 113 -2.62 -28.37 6.73
N LYS A 114 -2.78 -29.34 5.83
CA LYS A 114 -1.65 -30.05 5.21
C LYS A 114 -0.79 -29.11 4.36
N LEU A 115 -1.40 -28.25 3.54
CA LEU A 115 -0.69 -27.25 2.73
C LEU A 115 0.18 -26.35 3.62
N ASN A 116 -0.41 -25.76 4.67
CA ASN A 116 0.32 -24.91 5.59
C ASN A 116 1.42 -25.66 6.36
N LYS A 117 1.18 -26.93 6.71
CA LYS A 117 2.19 -27.79 7.35
C LYS A 117 3.38 -28.04 6.42
N THR A 118 3.13 -28.33 5.14
CA THR A 118 4.19 -28.54 4.14
C THR A 118 4.96 -27.26 3.84
N LEU A 119 4.28 -26.11 3.81
CA LEU A 119 4.91 -24.80 3.60
C LEU A 119 5.64 -24.26 4.84
N GLY A 120 5.41 -24.83 6.02
CA GLY A 120 6.01 -24.38 7.29
C GLY A 120 5.49 -23.03 7.81
N ARG A 121 4.41 -22.49 7.21
CA ARG A 121 3.78 -21.21 7.58
C ARG A 121 2.32 -21.19 7.15
N LEU A 122 1.52 -20.32 7.78
CA LEU A 122 0.12 -20.09 7.43
C LEU A 122 0.02 -19.20 6.18
N VAL A 123 -0.18 -19.85 5.02
CA VAL A 123 -0.26 -19.20 3.70
C VAL A 123 -1.65 -19.37 3.10
N VAL A 124 -2.24 -20.54 3.27
CA VAL A 124 -3.57 -20.87 2.76
C VAL A 124 -4.56 -20.69 3.91
N SER A 125 -5.50 -19.78 3.75
CA SER A 125 -6.57 -19.49 4.70
C SER A 125 -7.85 -20.21 4.32
N ASP A 126 -8.19 -20.24 3.03
CA ASP A 126 -9.35 -20.95 2.52
C ASP A 126 -9.12 -21.49 1.10
N ILE A 127 -9.99 -22.40 0.68
CA ILE A 127 -9.99 -22.98 -0.66
C ILE A 127 -11.32 -22.65 -1.33
N LYS A 128 -11.24 -21.98 -2.48
CA LYS A 128 -12.37 -21.65 -3.34
C LYS A 128 -12.42 -22.59 -4.53
N ILE A 129 -13.53 -23.32 -4.66
CA ILE A 129 -13.76 -24.24 -5.79
C ILE A 129 -14.57 -23.51 -6.86
N LYS A 130 -14.01 -23.43 -8.07
CA LYS A 130 -14.69 -22.83 -9.23
C LYS A 130 -15.93 -23.63 -9.62
#